data_AF-K9WBY3-F1
#
_entry.id   AF-K9WBY3-F1
#
_cell.length_a   1.000
_cell.length_b   1.000
_cell.length_c   1.000
_cell.angle_alpha   90.00
_cell.angle_beta   90.00
_cell.angle_gamma   90.00
#
_symmetry.space_group_name_H-M   'P 1'
#
loop_
_entity.id
_entity.type
_entity.pdbx_description
1 polymer ?
#
loop_
_entity_poly.entity_id
_entity_poly.type
_entity_poly.pdbx_seq_one_letter_code
_entity_poly.pdbx_strand_id
1 'polypeptide(L)'
;MSIQSGRDVKFTQVLEKLTKWRHELVEQMRNPSTTQPAREETLQLKSQLDQAIACLQMCERYQISLNAKVIEIPPPNNSCLSQYHLMDDCGSIERDCWTEVEANGKFIAVLPKTLLIQRDAGVLSSTAKSNSKE
;
A
#
# COMPACT_ATOMS: atom_id res chain seq x y z
N MET A 1 19.03 -17.64 12.83
CA MET A 1 17.63 -17.57 13.31
C MET A 1 16.74 -17.97 12.14
N SER A 2 16.17 -19.17 12.19
CA SER A 2 15.35 -19.69 11.11
C SER A 2 14.02 -18.96 11.08
N ILE A 3 13.76 -18.22 10.00
CA ILE A 3 12.44 -17.68 9.70
C ILE A 3 11.56 -18.91 9.44
N GLN A 4 10.77 -19.30 10.45
CA GLN A 4 9.79 -20.36 10.28
C GLN A 4 8.86 -19.95 9.14
N SER A 5 8.85 -20.77 8.10
CA SER A 5 7.88 -20.79 7.00
C SER A 5 6.48 -21.01 7.57
N GLY A 6 5.91 -19.94 8.14
CA GLY A 6 4.68 -20.00 8.92
C GLY A 6 3.48 -19.61 8.09
N ARG A 7 2.86 -20.62 7.45
CA ARG A 7 1.52 -20.63 6.81
C ARG A 7 1.27 -19.49 5.81
N ASP A 8 1.04 -19.84 4.55
CA ASP A 8 0.35 -18.97 3.58
C ASP A 8 -1.04 -18.61 4.11
N VAL A 9 -1.13 -17.58 4.95
CA VAL A 9 -2.39 -17.02 5.39
C VAL A 9 -2.90 -16.17 4.24
N LYS A 10 -3.87 -16.70 3.51
CA LYS A 10 -4.45 -16.01 2.36
C LYS A 10 -5.14 -14.73 2.84
N PHE A 11 -4.92 -13.65 2.09
CA PHE A 11 -5.51 -12.34 2.34
C PHE A 11 -7.02 -12.40 2.66
N THR A 12 -7.77 -13.18 1.88
CA THR A 12 -9.21 -13.42 2.06
C THR A 12 -9.55 -13.98 3.45
N GLN A 13 -8.74 -14.91 3.98
CA GLN A 13 -8.96 -15.50 5.30
C GLN A 13 -8.73 -14.50 6.43
N VAL A 14 -7.77 -13.57 6.26
CA VAL A 14 -7.54 -12.50 7.24
C VAL A 14 -8.72 -11.53 7.23
N LEU A 15 -9.14 -11.08 6.05
CA LEU A 15 -10.29 -10.18 5.92
C LEU A 15 -11.58 -10.79 6.47
N GLU A 16 -11.85 -12.07 6.19
CA GLU A 16 -13.01 -12.77 6.74
C GLU A 16 -12.99 -12.79 8.27
N LYS A 17 -11.84 -13.11 8.87
CA LYS A 17 -11.67 -13.10 10.34
C LYS A 17 -11.88 -11.70 10.93
N LEU A 18 -11.28 -10.67 10.34
CA LEU A 18 -11.45 -9.30 10.82
C LEU A 18 -12.89 -8.81 10.66
N THR A 19 -13.56 -9.17 9.56
CA THR A 19 -14.97 -8.85 9.32
C THR A 19 -15.87 -9.54 10.34
N LYS A 20 -15.57 -10.80 10.68
CA LYS A 20 -16.28 -11.55 11.72
C LYS A 20 -16.09 -10.89 13.09
N TRP A 21 -14.86 -10.56 13.48
CA TRP A 21 -14.58 -9.83 14.71
C TRP A 21 -15.30 -8.48 14.78
N ARG A 22 -15.35 -7.75 13.66
CA ARG A 22 -16.11 -6.49 13.58
C ARG A 22 -17.59 -6.72 13.88
N HIS A 23 -18.17 -7.80 13.36
CA HIS A 23 -19.56 -8.16 13.62
C HIS A 23 -19.78 -8.52 15.09
N GLU A 24 -18.88 -9.31 15.69
CA GLU A 24 -18.92 -9.69 17.10
C GLU A 24 -18.87 -8.46 18.03
N LEU A 25 -18.03 -7.47 17.73
CA LEU A 25 -17.96 -6.21 18.50
C LEU A 25 -19.23 -5.38 18.39
N VAL A 26 -19.86 -5.35 17.22
CA VAL A 26 -21.15 -4.66 17.05
C VAL A 26 -22.25 -5.33 17.87
N GLU A 27 -22.28 -6.66 17.91
CA GLU A 27 -23.24 -7.41 18.73
C GLU A 27 -22.98 -7.22 20.23
N GLN A 28 -21.73 -7.16 20.68
CA GLN A 28 -21.39 -6.81 22.07
C GLN A 28 -21.89 -5.41 22.47
N MET A 29 -21.82 -4.43 21.58
CA MET A 29 -22.37 -3.09 21.84
C MET A 29 -23.91 -3.03 21.85
N ARG A 30 -24.58 -3.99 21.20
CA ARG A 30 -26.05 -4.09 21.20
C ARG A 30 -26.60 -4.74 22.47
N ASN A 31 -25.75 -5.43 23.24
CA ASN A 31 -26.17 -6.04 24.50
C ASN A 31 -26.55 -4.96 25.52
N PRO A 32 -27.78 -4.98 26.08
CA PRO A 32 -28.23 -4.00 27.07
C PRO A 32 -27.46 -4.05 28.39
N SER A 33 -26.66 -5.10 28.63
CA SER A 33 -25.82 -5.27 29.83
C SER A 33 -24.47 -4.54 29.72
N THR A 34 -24.15 -3.97 28.56
CA THR A 34 -22.86 -3.33 28.30
C THR A 34 -22.82 -1.95 28.98
N THR A 35 -21.88 -1.78 29.91
CA THR A 35 -21.68 -0.51 30.62
C THR A 35 -21.16 0.58 29.66
N GLN A 36 -21.43 1.84 29.97
CA GLN A 36 -20.96 2.98 29.18
C GLN A 36 -19.44 3.00 28.93
N PRO A 37 -18.55 2.76 29.92
CA PRO A 37 -17.11 2.67 29.67
C PRO A 37 -16.73 1.48 28.76
N ALA A 38 -17.34 0.31 28.95
CA ALA A 38 -17.09 -0.85 28.09
C ALA A 38 -17.52 -0.59 26.64
N ARG A 39 -18.57 0.22 26.44
CA ARG A 39 -19.02 0.63 25.11
C ARG A 39 -18.01 1.55 24.41
N GLU A 40 -17.38 2.47 25.14
CA GLU A 40 -16.36 3.37 24.60
C GLU A 40 -15.09 2.61 24.19
N GLU A 41 -14.62 1.68 25.04
CA GLU A 41 -13.51 0.77 24.71
C GLU A 41 -13.83 -0.07 23.45
N THR A 42 -15.05 -0.61 23.37
CA THR A 42 -15.49 -1.40 22.21
C THR A 42 -15.55 -0.55 20.93
N LEU A 43 -15.94 0.72 21.02
CA LEU A 43 -15.94 1.65 19.88
C LEU A 43 -14.52 1.95 19.40
N GLN A 44 -13.56 2.15 20.31
CA GLN A 44 -12.16 2.35 19.95
C GLN A 44 -11.59 1.11 19.24
N LEU A 45 -11.84 -0.08 19.80
CA LEU A 45 -11.40 -1.34 19.21
C LEU A 45 -12.00 -1.54 17.81
N LYS A 46 -13.30 -1.25 17.64
CA LYS A 46 -13.96 -1.28 16.33
C LYS A 46 -13.30 -0.30 15.34
N SER A 47 -12.97 0.92 15.78
CA SER A 47 -12.31 1.91 14.93
C SER A 47 -10.94 1.44 14.45
N GLN A 48 -10.13 0.87 15.35
CA GLN A 48 -8.84 0.28 14.99
C GLN A 48 -9.00 -0.88 14.00
N LEU A 49 -10.03 -1.71 14.20
CA LEU A 49 -10.32 -2.83 13.32
C LEU A 49 -10.78 -2.38 11.92
N ASP A 50 -11.63 -1.36 11.84
CA ASP A 50 -12.05 -0.77 10.56
C ASP A 50 -10.84 -0.18 9.81
N GLN A 51 -9.91 0.48 10.51
CA GLN A 51 -8.65 0.97 9.92
C GLN A 51 -7.79 -0.19 9.39
N ALA A 52 -7.61 -1.26 10.17
CA ALA A 52 -6.83 -2.42 9.75
C ALA A 52 -7.43 -3.09 8.49
N ILE A 53 -8.77 -3.23 8.44
CA ILE A 53 -9.47 -3.75 7.26
C ILE A 53 -9.23 -2.84 6.05
N ALA A 54 -9.36 -1.52 6.21
CA ALA A 54 -9.13 -0.57 5.12
C ALA A 54 -7.68 -0.62 4.60
N CYS A 55 -6.69 -0.70 5.50
CA CYS A 55 -5.29 -0.86 5.13
C CYS A 55 -5.05 -2.15 4.34
N LEU A 56 -5.60 -3.28 4.79
CA LEU A 56 -5.50 -4.54 4.07
C LEU A 56 -6.14 -4.46 2.69
N GLN A 57 -7.36 -3.92 2.58
CA GLN A 57 -8.04 -3.74 1.30
C GLN A 57 -7.27 -2.85 0.34
N MET A 58 -6.61 -1.79 0.82
CA MET A 58 -5.70 -0.99 0.00
C MET A 58 -4.52 -1.82 -0.51
N CYS A 59 -3.91 -2.63 0.36
CA CYS A 59 -2.81 -3.50 -0.04
C CYS A 59 -3.23 -4.47 -1.14
N GLU A 60 -4.40 -5.09 -1.04
CA GLU A 60 -4.93 -5.97 -2.11
C GLU A 60 -5.24 -5.19 -3.39
N ARG A 61 -5.98 -4.08 -3.29
CA ARG A 61 -6.37 -3.26 -4.45
C ARG A 61 -5.16 -2.79 -5.26
N TYR A 62 -4.07 -2.44 -4.59
CA TYR A 62 -2.85 -1.95 -5.22
C TYR A 62 -1.76 -3.03 -5.39
N GLN A 63 -2.08 -4.29 -5.06
CA GLN A 63 -1.16 -5.44 -5.12
C GLN A 63 0.16 -5.19 -4.38
N ILE A 64 0.08 -4.57 -3.21
CA ILE A 64 1.22 -4.30 -2.33
C ILE A 64 1.57 -5.63 -1.65
N SER A 65 2.73 -6.20 -2.00
CA SER A 65 3.25 -7.41 -1.38
C SER A 65 3.85 -7.09 0.00
N LEU A 66 3.98 -8.11 0.86
CA LEU A 66 4.66 -7.98 2.15
C LEU A 66 6.13 -7.53 1.99
N ASN A 67 6.74 -7.87 0.85
CA ASN A 67 8.12 -7.53 0.51
C ASN A 67 8.22 -6.27 -0.35
N ALA A 68 7.11 -5.55 -0.57
CA ALA A 68 7.11 -4.35 -1.39
C ALA A 68 8.07 -3.32 -0.81
N LYS A 69 8.94 -2.79 -1.66
CA LYS A 69 9.86 -1.73 -1.25
C LYS A 69 9.08 -0.43 -1.17
N VAL A 70 9.02 0.14 0.03
CA VAL A 70 8.43 1.46 0.29
C VAL A 70 9.56 2.48 0.38
N ILE A 71 9.48 3.52 -0.44
CA ILE A 71 10.41 4.64 -0.43
C ILE A 71 9.61 5.87 -0.01
N GLU A 72 9.97 6.44 1.14
CA GLU A 72 9.42 7.72 1.58
C GLU A 72 10.24 8.86 0.99
N ILE A 73 9.56 9.84 0.42
CA ILE A 73 10.19 11.04 -0.09
C ILE A 73 10.53 11.97 1.08
N PRO A 74 11.83 12.23 1.33
CA PRO A 74 12.24 13.00 2.49
C PRO A 74 11.70 14.42 2.41
N PRO A 75 11.51 15.10 3.55
CA PRO A 75 11.18 16.52 3.55
C PRO A 75 12.34 17.34 2.95
N PRO A 76 12.05 18.53 2.39
CA PRO A 76 13.09 19.46 1.97
C PRO A 76 14.02 19.79 3.14
N ASN A 77 15.32 19.60 2.96
CA ASN A 77 16.33 19.97 3.96
C ASN A 77 16.41 21.48 4.18
N ASN A 78 16.00 22.26 3.17
CA ASN A 78 16.11 23.71 3.15
C ASN A 78 14.71 24.21 2.79
N SER A 79 14.10 25.03 3.63
CA SER A 79 12.72 25.56 3.61
C SER A 79 12.23 26.25 2.31
N CYS A 80 12.91 26.07 1.19
CA CYS A 80 12.47 26.40 -0.15
C CYS A 80 11.45 25.36 -0.66
N LEU A 81 10.51 25.84 -1.49
CA LEU A 81 9.53 25.02 -2.21
C LEU A 81 10.23 24.13 -3.24
N SER A 82 10.79 23.00 -2.81
CA SER A 82 11.35 22.01 -3.74
C SER A 82 10.24 21.08 -4.21
N GLN A 83 10.02 21.06 -5.53
CA GLN A 83 9.15 20.11 -6.20
C GLN A 83 9.94 18.85 -6.52
N TYR A 84 9.41 17.68 -6.15
CA TYR A 84 10.03 16.40 -6.49
C TYR A 84 9.44 15.91 -7.81
N HIS A 85 10.32 15.55 -8.75
CA HIS A 85 9.97 14.96 -10.03
C HIS A 85 10.46 13.52 -10.04
N LEU A 86 9.61 12.61 -10.53
CA LEU A 86 9.99 11.23 -10.76
C LEU A 86 10.53 11.11 -12.18
N MET A 87 11.72 10.55 -12.34
CA MET A 87 12.37 10.40 -13.65
C MET A 87 12.74 8.93 -13.88
N ASP A 88 12.66 8.49 -15.14
CA ASP A 88 13.17 7.19 -15.54
C ASP A 88 14.69 7.26 -15.70
N ASP A 89 15.38 6.30 -15.11
CA ASP A 89 16.84 6.21 -15.21
C ASP A 89 17.18 5.57 -16.56
N CYS A 90 17.52 6.40 -17.54
CA CYS A 90 17.98 5.95 -18.85
C CYS A 90 19.40 5.33 -18.81
N GLY A 91 19.94 5.01 -17.62
CA GLY A 91 21.27 4.42 -17.43
C GLY A 91 22.41 5.42 -17.70
N SER A 92 22.09 6.71 -17.79
CA SER A 92 23.04 7.78 -18.12
C SER A 92 23.17 8.77 -16.98
N ILE A 93 24.41 9.18 -16.73
CA ILE A 93 24.77 10.22 -15.76
C ILE A 93 24.36 11.62 -16.31
N GLU A 94 24.09 11.71 -17.60
CA GLU A 94 23.68 12.92 -18.30
C GLU A 94 22.18 13.17 -18.13
N ARG A 95 21.85 14.29 -17.47
CA ARG A 95 20.46 14.69 -17.15
C ARG A 95 19.60 14.94 -18.38
N ASP A 96 20.22 15.32 -19.49
CA ASP A 96 19.52 15.61 -20.75
C ASP A 96 18.84 14.36 -21.34
N CYS A 97 19.24 13.17 -20.89
CA CYS A 97 18.67 11.90 -21.30
C CYS A 97 17.54 11.43 -20.37
N TRP A 98 17.27 12.11 -19.26
CA TRP A 98 16.27 11.67 -18.29
C TRP A 98 14.86 12.05 -18.75
N THR A 99 13.93 11.11 -18.66
CA THR A 99 12.52 11.34 -19.05
C THR A 99 11.66 11.40 -17.79
N GLU A 100 10.79 12.40 -17.66
CA GLU A 100 9.84 12.47 -16.54
C GLU A 100 8.80 11.35 -16.65
N VAL A 101 8.48 10.74 -15.50
CA VAL A 101 7.50 9.65 -15.45
C VAL A 101 6.08 10.21 -15.52
N GLU A 102 5.31 9.70 -16.48
CA GLU A 102 3.90 10.01 -16.66
C GLU A 102 3.00 8.86 -16.21
N ALA A 103 1.88 9.20 -15.56
CA ALA A 103 0.78 8.29 -15.32
C ALA A 103 -0.53 8.91 -15.82
N ASN A 104 -1.29 8.17 -16.64
CA ASN A 104 -2.55 8.63 -17.23
C ASN A 104 -2.40 9.96 -18.00
N GLY A 105 -1.28 10.15 -18.70
CA GLY A 105 -1.00 11.36 -19.49
C GLY A 105 -0.72 12.62 -18.66
N LYS A 106 -0.33 12.45 -17.40
CA LYS A 106 0.12 13.55 -16.53
C LYS A 106 1.41 13.18 -15.83
N PHE A 107 2.32 14.13 -15.70
CA PHE A 107 3.52 13.97 -14.88
C PHE A 107 3.15 13.72 -13.42
N ILE A 108 3.84 12.77 -12.81
CA ILE A 108 3.63 12.44 -11.40
C ILE A 108 4.29 13.52 -10.56
N ALA A 109 3.48 14.44 -10.02
CA ALA A 109 3.95 15.41 -9.05
C ALA A 109 4.14 14.72 -7.69
N VAL A 110 5.38 14.71 -7.19
CA VAL A 110 5.72 14.08 -5.92
C VAL A 110 5.87 15.17 -4.85
N LEU A 111 5.21 14.99 -3.72
CA LEU A 111 5.26 15.90 -2.57
C LEU A 111 6.08 15.29 -1.42
N PRO A 112 6.61 16.11 -0.49
CA PRO A 112 7.19 15.60 0.75
C PRO A 112 6.25 14.62 1.45
N LYS A 113 6.81 13.53 2.01
CA LYS A 113 6.05 12.44 2.67
C LYS A 113 5.19 11.59 1.73
N THR A 114 5.30 11.79 0.42
CA THR A 114 4.72 10.85 -0.56
C THR A 114 5.43 9.51 -0.41
N LEU A 115 4.66 8.42 -0.42
CA LEU A 115 5.18 7.06 -0.41
C LEU A 115 5.18 6.50 -1.83
N LEU A 116 6.36 6.12 -2.32
CA LEU A 116 6.50 5.35 -3.54
C LEU A 116 6.57 3.87 -3.17
N ILE A 117 5.68 3.08 -3.78
CA ILE A 117 5.61 1.64 -3.54
C ILE A 117 6.02 0.93 -4.81
N GLN A 118 7.18 0.28 -4.76
CA GLN A 118 7.63 -0.57 -5.86
C GLN A 118 6.92 -1.91 -5.74
N ARG A 119 6.08 -2.23 -6.73
CA ARG A 119 5.50 -3.57 -6.84
C ARG A 119 6.61 -4.56 -7.17
N ASP A 120 6.57 -5.73 -6.54
CA ASP A 120 7.28 -6.88 -7.07
C ASP A 120 6.75 -7.14 -8.48
N ALA A 121 7.62 -7.04 -9.48
CA ALA A 121 7.31 -7.52 -10.82
C ALA A 121 7.24 -9.05 -10.74
N GLY A 122 6.12 -9.59 -10.25
CA GLY A 122 5.77 -10.98 -10.51
C GLY A 122 5.83 -11.15 -12.02
N VAL A 123 6.77 -11.97 -12.50
CA VAL A 123 7.12 -12.24 -13.90
C VAL A 123 5.98 -11.82 -14.85
N LEU A 124 6.03 -10.59 -15.33
CA LEU A 124 5.21 -10.18 -16.46
C LEU A 124 5.82 -10.92 -17.64
N SER A 125 5.23 -12.04 -18.03
CA SER A 125 5.58 -12.75 -19.24
C SER A 125 5.30 -11.82 -20.43
N SER A 126 6.30 -11.03 -20.81
CA SER A 126 6.27 -10.23 -22.01
C SER A 126 6.44 -11.15 -23.21
N THR A 127 5.35 -11.76 -23.69
CA THR A 127 5.31 -12.22 -25.08
C THR A 127 5.01 -11.03 -25.98
N ALA A 128 6.00 -10.15 -26.14
CA ALA A 128 6.03 -9.27 -27.30
C ALA A 128 6.65 -10.08 -28.45
N LYS A 129 5.80 -10.68 -29.29
CA LYS A 129 6.23 -11.23 -30.58
C LYS A 129 6.73 -10.07 -31.44
N SER A 130 8.04 -9.92 -31.55
CA SER A 130 8.68 -9.29 -32.71
C SER A 130 8.22 -10.03 -33.95
N ASN A 131 7.36 -9.40 -34.74
CA ASN A 131 7.12 -9.81 -36.12
C ASN A 131 7.73 -8.74 -37.02
N SER A 132 9.05 -8.81 -37.17
CA SER A 132 9.78 -8.19 -38.27
C SER A 132 10.15 -9.33 -39.20
N LYS A 133 9.54 -9.38 -40.38
CA LYS A 133 10.15 -10.00 -41.54
C LYS A 133 9.81 -9.19 -42.78
N GLU A 134 10.91 -8.85 -43.44
CA GLU A 134 11.11 -8.29 -44.77
C GLU A 134 10.16 -8.82 -45.85
#